data_AF-A0A7J8TWG0-F1
#
_entry.id   AF-A0A7J8TWG0-F1
#
_cell.length_a   1.000
_cell.length_b   1.000
_cell.length_c   1.000
_cell.angle_alpha   90.00
_cell.angle_beta   90.00
_cell.angle_gamma   90.00
#
_symmetry.space_group_name_H-M   'P 1'
#
loop_
_entity.id
_entity.type
_entity.pdbx_description
1 polymer ?
#
loop_
_entity_poly.entity_id
_entity_poly.type
_entity_poly.pdbx_seq_one_letter_code
_entity_poly.pdbx_strand_id
1 'polypeptide(L)'
;MDLKVRVGAWSWDIDTGEETRVGAGLADAYSITWCAVEYFEVSGSILRLLLRHISPNSLHCGRTLIHHAILCNNASAVEVLLNCGADIEFPVKTTSKTALRPIHLSAKLGFVEVLQCLIVGGCDIDSRTAFGDSALMICARYKHGDCLKVMASAGADFGLVNSAGQSASSIARLARWNHGFQQAVQDVILAGKTPQSSNPSVFSPLMFTVHGNEIEALKKLLEKADVDLHEQDDDGNSALMIAASEGHLEAFELLLRAGANIKLSNKYGDTAISLLELNQKGDVFDQLMLEYALEDANGPIGFYALHRAAKRGDLNLVHILTSRGYDVNAFDADGYTPLMLAARGGYGGVCELLISCGAKCNIENARHETALLLARKKGYGNDAENIILNELARALVVDGSQVKKHTRGGKGSPHSKVLRMMETRGILRWGKSSRRNVICKAAEVGPSEKFRWNRRRKFDVEESGMFHVVTTKNKEVHFVCDGGIQMAELWVRGIRLVTSEAIFDKQKQL
;
A
#
# COMPACT_ATOMS: atom_id res chain seq x y z
N MET A 1 -34.99 63.16 7.18
CA MET A 1 -36.06 62.16 7.00
C MET A 1 -35.52 61.11 6.07
N ASP A 2 -35.51 59.85 6.48
CA ASP A 2 -35.06 58.74 5.65
C ASP A 2 -36.24 58.33 4.74
N LEU A 3 -36.34 58.96 3.56
CA LEU A 3 -37.43 58.71 2.62
C LEU A 3 -37.17 57.38 1.90
N LYS A 4 -38.13 56.45 1.94
CA LYS A 4 -38.04 55.21 1.15
C LYS A 4 -38.29 55.53 -0.32
N VAL A 5 -37.43 55.04 -1.19
CA VAL A 5 -37.53 55.26 -2.64
C VAL A 5 -37.57 53.93 -3.38
N ARG A 6 -38.38 53.84 -4.45
CA ARG A 6 -38.46 52.66 -5.33
C ARG A 6 -37.58 52.86 -6.57
N VAL A 7 -36.29 53.06 -6.35
CA VAL A 7 -35.32 53.32 -7.43
C VAL A 7 -34.47 52.07 -7.73
N GLY A 8 -34.48 51.09 -6.84
CA GLY A 8 -33.67 49.89 -6.95
C GLY A 8 -34.06 48.92 -8.06
N ALA A 9 -33.21 47.91 -8.21
CA ALA A 9 -33.41 46.78 -9.12
C ALA A 9 -33.59 45.43 -8.40
N TRP A 10 -33.82 45.39 -7.08
CA TRP A 10 -33.90 44.13 -6.33
C TRP A 10 -35.23 43.96 -5.59
N SER A 11 -35.80 42.75 -5.66
CA SER A 11 -36.95 42.30 -4.88
C SER A 11 -36.55 41.12 -4.00
N TRP A 12 -36.90 41.18 -2.71
CA TRP A 12 -36.57 40.14 -1.73
C TRP A 12 -37.83 39.40 -1.27
N ASP A 13 -37.84 38.08 -1.42
CA ASP A 13 -38.84 37.23 -0.78
C ASP A 13 -38.39 36.80 0.62
N ILE A 14 -39.08 37.27 1.66
CA ILE A 14 -38.75 36.96 3.06
C ILE A 14 -39.04 35.51 3.44
N ASP A 15 -39.92 34.83 2.73
CA ASP A 15 -40.33 33.46 3.05
C ASP A 15 -39.30 32.45 2.55
N THR A 16 -38.88 32.59 1.30
CA THR A 16 -37.88 31.72 0.66
C THR A 16 -36.45 32.19 0.88
N GLY A 17 -36.25 33.48 1.12
CA GLY A 17 -34.92 34.11 1.12
C GLY A 17 -34.31 34.24 -0.26
N GLU A 18 -35.11 34.15 -1.32
CA GLU A 18 -34.66 34.32 -2.70
C GLU A 18 -34.68 35.80 -3.11
N GLU A 19 -33.66 36.20 -3.87
CA GLU A 19 -33.56 37.52 -4.47
C GLU A 19 -33.69 37.45 -5.97
N THR A 20 -34.51 38.35 -6.51
CA THR A 20 -34.65 38.52 -7.95
C THR A 20 -34.33 39.94 -8.35
N ARG A 21 -33.55 40.08 -9.43
CA ARG A 21 -33.33 41.37 -10.05
C ARG A 21 -34.57 41.74 -10.87
N VAL A 22 -35.21 42.85 -10.51
CA VAL A 22 -36.41 43.40 -11.13
C VAL A 22 -36.10 44.72 -11.86
N GLY A 23 -37.00 45.13 -12.76
CA GLY A 23 -36.87 46.43 -13.43
C GLY A 23 -37.01 47.60 -12.45
N ALA A 24 -36.40 48.74 -12.81
CA ALA A 24 -36.48 49.96 -12.01
C ALA A 24 -37.95 50.34 -11.72
N GLY A 25 -38.26 50.63 -10.46
CA GLY A 25 -39.62 50.96 -9.99
C GLY A 25 -40.47 49.78 -9.52
N LEU A 26 -40.04 48.54 -9.83
CA LEU A 26 -40.67 47.30 -9.33
C LEU A 26 -39.98 46.72 -8.09
N ALA A 27 -38.82 47.28 -7.72
CA ALA A 27 -38.08 46.90 -6.52
C ALA A 27 -38.75 47.36 -5.23
N ASP A 28 -38.37 46.71 -4.13
CA ASP A 28 -38.79 47.09 -2.80
C ASP A 28 -38.32 48.51 -2.46
N ALA A 29 -39.16 49.27 -1.75
CA ALA A 29 -38.82 50.61 -1.34
C ALA A 29 -37.86 50.57 -0.15
N TYR A 30 -36.62 50.99 -0.36
CA TYR A 30 -35.59 51.02 0.69
C TYR A 30 -35.02 52.44 0.89
N SER A 31 -34.26 52.64 1.96
CA SER A 31 -33.76 53.96 2.36
C SER A 31 -32.57 54.43 1.52
N ILE A 32 -32.20 55.71 1.63
CA ILE A 32 -31.13 56.29 0.82
C ILE A 32 -29.77 55.60 1.06
N THR A 33 -29.56 55.04 2.25
CA THR A 33 -28.36 54.26 2.58
C THR A 33 -28.24 52.98 1.75
N TRP A 34 -29.37 52.32 1.46
CA TRP A 34 -29.40 51.14 0.59
C TRP A 34 -29.16 51.54 -0.88
N CYS A 35 -29.69 52.69 -1.33
CA CYS A 35 -29.37 53.24 -2.65
C CYS A 35 -27.87 53.55 -2.79
N ALA A 36 -27.23 54.06 -1.74
CA ALA A 36 -25.80 54.36 -1.75
C ALA A 36 -24.91 53.11 -1.85
N VAL A 37 -25.45 51.93 -1.52
CA VAL A 37 -24.78 50.63 -1.73
C VAL A 37 -24.99 50.14 -3.17
N GLU A 38 -26.21 50.20 -3.70
CA GLU A 38 -26.51 49.78 -5.08
C GLU A 38 -25.82 50.68 -6.12
N TYR A 39 -25.87 52.00 -5.91
CA TYR A 39 -25.21 53.01 -6.73
C TYR A 39 -23.96 53.55 -6.05
N PHE A 40 -23.08 52.64 -5.65
CA PHE A 40 -21.87 52.97 -4.93
C PHE A 40 -20.97 53.90 -5.75
N GLU A 41 -20.63 55.03 -5.15
CA GLU A 41 -19.66 55.97 -5.69
C GLU A 41 -18.25 55.51 -5.35
N VAL A 42 -17.31 55.65 -6.29
CA VAL A 42 -15.95 55.07 -6.24
C VAL A 42 -15.21 55.37 -4.94
N SER A 43 -15.35 56.59 -4.40
CA SER A 43 -14.69 56.99 -3.15
C SER A 43 -15.37 56.46 -1.89
N GLY A 44 -16.58 55.90 -1.97
CA GLY A 44 -17.37 55.45 -0.83
C GLY A 44 -17.74 56.55 0.17
N SER A 45 -17.49 57.83 -0.16
CA SER A 45 -17.64 58.95 0.78
C SER A 45 -19.09 59.18 1.17
N ILE A 46 -20.02 59.01 0.22
CA ILE A 46 -21.46 59.13 0.46
C ILE A 46 -21.90 58.06 1.46
N LEU A 47 -21.52 56.81 1.23
CA LEU A 47 -21.88 55.69 2.12
C LEU A 47 -21.29 55.90 3.53
N ARG A 48 -20.02 56.28 3.65
CA ARG A 48 -19.39 56.62 4.94
C ARG A 48 -20.11 57.72 5.68
N LEU A 49 -20.56 58.78 4.99
CA LEU A 49 -21.28 59.89 5.59
C LEU A 49 -22.63 59.43 6.14
N LEU A 50 -23.37 58.61 5.39
CA LEU A 50 -24.65 58.05 5.84
C LEU A 50 -24.50 57.11 7.03
N LEU A 51 -23.45 56.28 7.04
CA LEU A 51 -23.16 55.33 8.12
C LEU A 51 -22.74 55.99 9.44
N ARG A 52 -22.39 57.29 9.44
CA ARG A 52 -22.22 58.06 10.70
C ARG A 52 -23.51 58.26 11.47
N HIS A 53 -24.65 58.18 10.78
CA HIS A 53 -25.97 58.46 11.34
C HIS A 53 -26.85 57.22 11.43
N ILE A 54 -26.55 56.17 10.67
CA ILE A 54 -27.35 54.94 10.58
C ILE A 54 -26.43 53.74 10.84
N SER A 55 -26.88 52.82 11.68
CA SER A 55 -26.14 51.58 11.93
C SER A 55 -26.05 50.73 10.66
N PRO A 56 -24.86 50.22 10.29
CA PRO A 56 -24.71 49.32 9.14
C PRO A 56 -25.51 48.02 9.27
N ASN A 57 -25.89 47.66 10.51
CA ASN A 57 -26.62 46.44 10.85
C ASN A 57 -28.14 46.64 10.89
N SER A 58 -28.63 47.79 10.40
CA SER A 58 -30.07 48.02 10.25
C SER A 58 -30.68 46.99 9.30
N LEU A 59 -31.81 46.40 9.70
CA LEU A 59 -32.49 45.38 8.92
C LEU A 59 -33.47 45.99 7.92
N HIS A 60 -33.46 45.45 6.71
CA HIS A 60 -34.48 45.67 5.70
C HIS A 60 -34.90 44.32 5.13
N CYS A 61 -36.17 43.94 5.29
CA CYS A 61 -36.70 42.64 4.87
C CYS A 61 -35.87 41.44 5.34
N GLY A 62 -35.32 41.50 6.56
CA GLY A 62 -34.54 40.41 7.15
C GLY A 62 -33.05 40.37 6.79
N ARG A 63 -32.57 41.25 5.90
CA ARG A 63 -31.15 41.37 5.52
C ARG A 63 -30.54 42.70 5.98
N THR A 64 -29.22 42.74 6.08
CA THR A 64 -28.43 43.94 6.41
C THR A 64 -27.80 44.55 5.15
N LEU A 65 -27.18 45.74 5.27
CA LEU A 65 -26.52 46.41 4.14
C LEU A 65 -25.40 45.58 3.50
N ILE A 66 -24.69 44.76 4.30
CA ILE A 66 -23.61 43.91 3.76
C ILE A 66 -24.17 42.84 2.82
N HIS A 67 -25.33 42.26 3.13
CA HIS A 67 -26.00 41.32 2.23
C HIS A 67 -26.34 42.01 0.93
N HIS A 68 -26.92 43.22 0.99
CA HIS A 68 -27.26 44.00 -0.18
C HIS A 68 -26.04 44.30 -1.07
N ALA A 69 -24.93 44.69 -0.46
CA ALA A 69 -23.68 44.95 -1.17
C ALA A 69 -23.14 43.71 -1.89
N ILE A 70 -23.30 42.52 -1.28
CA ILE A 70 -22.92 41.24 -1.89
C ILE A 70 -23.74 40.97 -3.15
N LEU A 71 -25.05 41.17 -3.14
CA LEU A 71 -25.88 40.89 -4.34
C LEU A 71 -25.63 41.89 -5.47
N CYS A 72 -25.32 43.13 -5.11
CA CYS A 72 -24.85 44.14 -6.06
C CYS A 72 -23.46 43.81 -6.62
N ASN A 73 -22.81 42.72 -6.18
CA ASN A 73 -21.45 42.33 -6.48
C ASN A 73 -20.45 43.49 -6.29
N ASN A 74 -20.55 44.17 -5.15
CA ASN A 74 -19.78 45.37 -4.90
C ASN A 74 -18.80 45.18 -3.73
N ALA A 75 -17.61 44.69 -4.06
CA ALA A 75 -16.54 44.43 -3.10
C ALA A 75 -16.11 45.71 -2.36
N SER A 76 -15.99 46.85 -3.04
CA SER A 76 -15.64 48.13 -2.42
C SER A 76 -16.70 48.58 -1.40
N ALA A 77 -17.99 48.39 -1.69
CA ALA A 77 -19.05 48.70 -0.73
C ALA A 77 -18.99 47.77 0.49
N VAL A 78 -18.72 46.48 0.30
CA VAL A 78 -18.52 45.51 1.39
C VAL A 78 -17.35 45.94 2.28
N GLU A 79 -16.21 46.31 1.70
CA GLU A 79 -15.05 46.79 2.45
C GLU A 79 -15.36 48.05 3.27
N VAL A 80 -16.07 49.02 2.69
CA VAL A 80 -16.51 50.22 3.43
C VAL A 80 -17.43 49.84 4.59
N LEU A 81 -18.40 48.94 4.36
CA LEU A 81 -19.33 48.50 5.39
C LEU A 81 -18.61 47.80 6.55
N LEU A 82 -17.66 46.91 6.26
CA LEU A 82 -16.84 46.22 7.27
C LEU A 82 -16.02 47.22 8.09
N ASN A 83 -15.36 48.18 7.43
CA ASN A 83 -14.62 49.25 8.10
C ASN A 83 -15.50 50.15 8.97
N CYS A 84 -16.81 50.21 8.71
CA CYS A 84 -17.78 50.96 9.52
C CYS A 84 -18.46 50.12 10.61
N GLY A 85 -18.02 48.87 10.84
CA GLY A 85 -18.58 48.00 11.89
C GLY A 85 -19.82 47.21 11.48
N ALA A 86 -20.00 46.92 10.18
CA ALA A 86 -20.98 45.94 9.73
C ALA A 86 -20.64 44.55 10.33
N ASP A 87 -21.67 43.86 10.83
CA ASP A 87 -21.55 42.50 11.34
C ASP A 87 -21.43 41.52 10.17
N ILE A 88 -20.22 40.98 10.02
CA ILE A 88 -19.85 40.04 8.95
C ILE A 88 -20.48 38.65 9.12
N GLU A 89 -20.94 38.34 10.33
CA GLU A 89 -21.49 37.04 10.71
C GLU A 89 -23.02 37.05 10.79
N PHE A 90 -23.65 38.20 10.61
CA PHE A 90 -25.09 38.34 10.75
C PHE A 90 -25.81 37.45 9.72
N PRO A 91 -26.64 36.48 10.13
CA PRO A 91 -27.39 35.67 9.17
C PRO A 91 -28.61 36.43 8.64
N VAL A 92 -28.94 36.22 7.37
CA VAL A 92 -30.22 36.62 6.81
C VAL A 92 -31.36 36.01 7.64
N LYS A 93 -32.33 36.84 8.02
CA LYS A 93 -33.53 36.41 8.76
C LYS A 93 -34.68 36.18 7.78
N THR A 94 -34.98 34.90 7.53
CA THR A 94 -36.13 34.47 6.72
C THR A 94 -37.22 33.83 7.59
N THR A 95 -38.45 33.77 7.07
CA THR A 95 -39.56 33.08 7.74
C THR A 95 -39.30 31.57 7.88
N SER A 96 -38.55 31.01 6.93
CA SER A 96 -38.11 29.61 6.91
C SER A 96 -36.92 29.29 7.85
N LYS A 97 -36.44 30.26 8.64
CA LYS A 97 -35.29 30.13 9.57
C LYS A 97 -34.01 29.66 8.88
N THR A 98 -33.80 30.01 7.63
CA THR A 98 -32.54 29.75 6.94
C THR A 98 -31.43 30.62 7.54
N ALA A 99 -30.35 30.00 8.00
CA ALA A 99 -29.19 30.70 8.56
C ALA A 99 -28.13 30.90 7.47
N LEU A 100 -28.40 31.76 6.48
CA LEU A 100 -27.43 32.11 5.44
C LEU A 100 -26.63 33.34 5.88
N ARG A 101 -25.32 33.18 6.01
CA ARG A 101 -24.38 34.25 6.36
C ARG A 101 -23.80 34.91 5.09
N PRO A 102 -23.19 36.11 5.19
CA PRO A 102 -22.53 36.78 4.07
C PRO A 102 -21.61 35.88 3.24
N ILE A 103 -20.78 35.05 3.88
CA ILE A 103 -19.87 34.12 3.18
C ILE A 103 -20.61 33.04 2.37
N HIS A 104 -21.73 32.52 2.88
CA HIS A 104 -22.54 31.54 2.17
C HIS A 104 -23.20 32.15 0.93
N LEU A 105 -23.61 33.43 1.02
CA LEU A 105 -24.24 34.14 -0.07
C LEU A 105 -23.24 34.44 -1.19
N SER A 106 -22.05 34.95 -0.86
CA SER A 106 -20.99 35.20 -1.85
C SER A 106 -20.53 33.90 -2.51
N ALA A 107 -20.40 32.81 -1.74
CA ALA A 107 -20.09 31.47 -2.24
C ALA A 107 -21.15 30.93 -3.20
N LYS A 108 -22.45 31.14 -2.91
CA LYS A 108 -23.57 30.72 -3.77
C LYS A 108 -23.58 31.48 -5.10
N LEU A 109 -23.32 32.79 -5.05
CA LEU A 109 -23.35 33.67 -6.22
C LEU A 109 -22.07 33.58 -7.06
N GLY A 110 -20.96 33.13 -6.49
CA GLY A 110 -19.68 32.99 -7.18
C GLY A 110 -18.88 34.30 -7.27
N PHE A 111 -19.11 35.23 -6.35
CA PHE A 111 -18.46 36.55 -6.35
C PHE A 111 -17.12 36.50 -5.61
N VAL A 112 -16.05 36.32 -6.38
CA VAL A 112 -14.69 36.04 -5.87
C VAL A 112 -14.13 37.22 -5.08
N GLU A 113 -14.23 38.44 -5.60
CA GLU A 113 -13.69 39.65 -4.96
C GLU A 113 -14.41 39.96 -3.66
N VAL A 114 -15.74 39.82 -3.65
CA VAL A 114 -16.57 39.98 -2.46
C VAL A 114 -16.22 38.93 -1.40
N LEU A 115 -16.06 37.67 -1.81
CA LEU A 115 -15.65 36.58 -0.93
C LEU A 115 -14.27 36.85 -0.31
N GLN A 116 -13.31 37.33 -1.10
CA GLN A 116 -11.99 37.74 -0.59
C GLN A 116 -12.11 38.86 0.45
N CYS A 117 -12.92 39.89 0.21
CA CYS A 117 -13.16 40.96 1.18
C CYS A 117 -13.72 40.40 2.51
N LEU A 118 -14.64 39.44 2.45
CA LEU A 118 -15.20 38.82 3.65
C LEU A 118 -14.15 38.01 4.43
N ILE A 119 -13.32 37.24 3.72
CA ILE A 119 -12.25 36.45 4.34
C ILE A 119 -11.22 37.38 5.00
N VAL A 120 -10.78 38.44 4.31
CA VAL A 120 -9.87 39.45 4.88
C VAL A 120 -10.50 40.18 6.06
N GLY A 121 -11.83 40.38 6.03
CA GLY A 121 -12.62 40.93 7.12
C GLY A 121 -12.73 40.03 8.36
N GLY A 122 -12.19 38.80 8.32
CA GLY A 122 -12.16 37.90 9.46
C GLY A 122 -13.45 37.13 9.71
N CYS A 123 -14.23 36.83 8.65
CA CYS A 123 -15.37 35.93 8.79
C CYS A 123 -14.94 34.51 9.18
N ASP A 124 -15.87 33.78 9.80
CA ASP A 124 -15.74 32.35 10.04
C ASP A 124 -15.91 31.59 8.71
N ILE A 125 -14.78 31.19 8.12
CA ILE A 125 -14.71 30.52 6.82
C ILE A 125 -15.45 29.17 6.80
N ASP A 126 -15.50 28.52 7.96
CA ASP A 126 -16.10 27.20 8.17
C ASP A 126 -17.47 27.29 8.85
N SER A 127 -18.03 28.50 8.90
CA SER A 127 -19.39 28.72 9.38
C SER A 127 -20.38 27.84 8.62
N ARG A 128 -21.44 27.43 9.33
CA ARG A 128 -22.39 26.43 8.83
C ARG A 128 -23.79 27.02 8.69
N THR A 129 -24.45 26.67 7.60
CA THR A 129 -25.88 26.91 7.42
C THR A 129 -26.73 26.02 8.33
N ALA A 130 -28.05 26.24 8.32
CA ALA A 130 -29.01 25.40 9.05
C ALA A 130 -28.98 23.91 8.63
N PHE A 131 -28.56 23.61 7.39
CA PHE A 131 -28.41 22.24 6.88
C PHE A 131 -26.99 21.69 7.08
N GLY A 132 -26.12 22.45 7.76
CA GLY A 132 -24.73 22.09 7.98
C GLY A 132 -23.82 22.30 6.77
N ASP A 133 -24.30 22.86 5.64
CA ASP A 133 -23.44 23.20 4.50
C ASP A 133 -22.47 24.33 4.90
N SER A 134 -21.18 24.18 4.59
CA SER A 134 -20.19 25.26 4.65
C SER A 134 -20.13 26.03 3.32
N ALA A 135 -19.48 27.19 3.31
CA ALA A 135 -19.28 27.96 2.07
C ALA A 135 -18.56 27.14 0.98
N LEU A 136 -17.60 26.29 1.37
CA LEU A 136 -16.87 25.39 0.45
C LEU A 136 -17.80 24.39 -0.24
N MET A 137 -18.73 23.79 0.51
CA MET A 137 -19.75 22.87 -0.03
C MET A 137 -20.69 23.58 -1.00
N ILE A 138 -21.05 24.83 -0.72
CA ILE A 138 -21.86 25.66 -1.60
C ILE A 138 -21.11 25.93 -2.90
N CYS A 139 -19.83 26.29 -2.87
CA CYS A 139 -19.04 26.45 -4.10
C CYS A 139 -18.98 25.17 -4.93
N ALA A 140 -18.83 24.01 -4.30
CA ALA A 140 -18.88 22.72 -4.98
C ALA A 140 -20.24 22.45 -5.65
N ARG A 141 -21.34 22.80 -4.97
CA ARG A 141 -22.71 22.61 -5.47
C ARG A 141 -22.98 23.47 -6.71
N TYR A 142 -22.52 24.72 -6.68
CA TYR A 142 -22.75 25.71 -7.75
C TYR A 142 -21.61 25.81 -8.77
N LYS A 143 -20.56 24.98 -8.63
CA LYS A 143 -19.43 24.86 -9.57
C LYS A 143 -18.54 26.09 -9.66
N HIS A 144 -18.39 26.82 -8.56
CA HIS A 144 -17.61 28.05 -8.49
C HIS A 144 -16.15 27.75 -8.14
N GLY A 145 -15.36 27.39 -9.17
CA GLY A 145 -13.95 27.03 -9.06
C GLY A 145 -13.07 28.11 -8.42
N ASP A 146 -13.20 29.36 -8.84
CA ASP A 146 -12.34 30.44 -8.34
C ASP A 146 -12.64 30.80 -6.88
N CYS A 147 -13.93 30.76 -6.48
CA CYS A 147 -14.31 30.89 -5.07
C CYS A 147 -13.73 29.74 -4.22
N LEU A 148 -13.78 28.51 -4.73
CA LEU A 148 -13.18 27.35 -4.06
C LEU A 148 -11.68 27.53 -3.87
N LYS A 149 -10.95 28.01 -4.89
CA LYS A 149 -9.50 28.28 -4.80
C LYS A 149 -9.19 29.31 -3.73
N VAL A 150 -9.97 30.40 -3.66
CA VAL A 150 -9.82 31.44 -2.64
C VAL A 150 -10.04 30.87 -1.24
N MET A 151 -11.11 30.11 -1.03
CA MET A 151 -11.40 29.50 0.28
C MET A 151 -10.33 28.50 0.71
N ALA A 152 -9.92 27.62 -0.20
CA ALA A 152 -8.86 26.64 0.08
C ALA A 152 -7.53 27.33 0.42
N SER A 153 -7.20 28.41 -0.29
CA SER A 153 -6.00 29.22 -0.02
C SER A 153 -6.05 29.95 1.32
N ALA A 154 -7.26 30.29 1.79
CA ALA A 154 -7.54 30.92 3.07
C ALA A 154 -7.63 29.92 4.24
N GLY A 155 -7.55 28.61 3.98
CA GLY A 155 -7.54 27.57 5.00
C GLY A 155 -8.91 27.00 5.36
N ALA A 156 -9.90 27.07 4.43
CA ALA A 156 -11.17 26.38 4.61
C ALA A 156 -10.98 24.88 4.81
N ASP A 157 -11.80 24.28 5.67
CA ASP A 157 -11.72 22.87 6.04
C ASP A 157 -12.51 21.97 5.08
N PHE A 158 -11.79 21.10 4.37
CA PHE A 158 -12.35 20.12 3.44
C PHE A 158 -12.91 18.87 4.14
N GLY A 159 -12.56 18.64 5.41
CA GLY A 159 -12.99 17.50 6.21
C GLY A 159 -14.41 17.62 6.78
N LEU A 160 -15.05 18.78 6.62
CA LEU A 160 -16.42 19.00 7.08
C LEU A 160 -17.45 18.22 6.25
N VAL A 161 -18.50 17.75 6.92
CA VAL A 161 -19.68 17.11 6.29
C VAL A 161 -20.98 17.76 6.76
N ASN A 162 -21.95 17.96 5.86
CA ASN A 162 -23.24 18.55 6.21
C ASN A 162 -24.14 17.58 6.99
N SER A 163 -25.37 17.98 7.33
CA SER A 163 -26.32 17.13 8.06
C SER A 163 -26.74 15.86 7.32
N ALA A 164 -26.49 15.78 6.00
CA ALA A 164 -26.69 14.59 5.18
C ALA A 164 -25.42 13.73 5.03
N GLY A 165 -24.33 14.07 5.72
CA GLY A 165 -23.04 13.37 5.64
C GLY A 165 -22.24 13.67 4.36
N GLN A 166 -22.57 14.74 3.63
CA GLN A 166 -21.90 15.09 2.37
C GLN A 166 -20.77 16.08 2.60
N SER A 167 -19.58 15.75 2.09
CA SER A 167 -18.42 16.65 1.99
C SER A 167 -18.44 17.47 0.69
N ALA A 168 -17.58 18.50 0.59
CA ALA A 168 -17.44 19.30 -0.63
C ALA A 168 -17.07 18.44 -1.86
N SER A 169 -16.18 17.46 -1.70
CA SER A 169 -15.79 16.53 -2.79
C SER A 169 -16.96 15.65 -3.23
N SER A 170 -17.75 15.14 -2.28
CA SER A 170 -18.94 14.33 -2.59
C SER A 170 -20.04 15.14 -3.29
N ILE A 171 -20.22 16.41 -2.91
CA ILE A 171 -21.18 17.32 -3.54
C ILE A 171 -20.75 17.65 -4.97
N ALA A 172 -19.46 17.94 -5.19
CA ALA A 172 -18.93 18.18 -6.54
C ALA A 172 -19.22 16.98 -7.47
N ARG A 173 -19.09 15.76 -6.94
CA ARG A 173 -19.43 14.52 -7.65
C ARG A 173 -20.91 14.39 -7.98
N LEU A 174 -21.79 14.64 -7.01
CA LEU A 174 -23.24 14.65 -7.25
C LEU A 174 -23.66 15.74 -8.25
N ALA A 175 -22.99 16.88 -8.23
CA ALA A 175 -23.20 17.99 -9.16
C ALA A 175 -22.57 17.76 -10.55
N ARG A 176 -21.92 16.61 -10.78
CA ARG A 176 -21.17 16.29 -12.02
C ARG A 176 -20.10 17.33 -12.34
N TRP A 177 -19.32 17.72 -11.34
CA TRP A 177 -18.25 18.72 -11.41
C TRP A 177 -16.90 18.19 -10.88
N ASN A 178 -16.64 16.89 -11.02
CA ASN A 178 -15.42 16.23 -10.56
C ASN A 178 -14.15 16.91 -11.10
N HIS A 179 -14.04 17.06 -12.42
CA HIS A 179 -12.84 17.60 -13.05
C HIS A 179 -12.58 19.05 -12.66
N GLY A 180 -13.62 19.88 -12.56
CA GLY A 180 -13.43 21.28 -12.16
C GLY A 180 -13.04 21.43 -10.70
N PHE A 181 -13.61 20.59 -9.83
CA PHE A 181 -13.21 20.53 -8.41
C PHE A 181 -11.77 20.04 -8.27
N GLN A 182 -11.40 18.96 -8.97
CA GLN A 182 -10.03 18.42 -8.98
C GLN A 182 -9.01 19.46 -9.46
N GLN A 183 -9.28 20.11 -10.59
CA GLN A 183 -8.41 21.19 -11.10
C GLN A 183 -8.28 22.34 -10.09
N ALA A 184 -9.37 22.74 -9.45
CA ALA A 184 -9.33 23.84 -8.48
C ALA A 184 -8.50 23.49 -7.24
N VAL A 185 -8.62 22.27 -6.71
CA VAL A 185 -7.78 21.80 -5.60
C VAL A 185 -6.32 21.66 -6.03
N GLN A 186 -6.07 21.13 -7.24
CA GLN A 186 -4.73 21.03 -7.81
C GLN A 186 -4.06 22.39 -7.94
N ASP A 187 -4.74 23.40 -8.48
CA ASP A 187 -4.20 24.75 -8.64
C ASP A 187 -3.75 25.34 -7.30
N VAL A 188 -4.50 25.07 -6.22
CA VAL A 188 -4.16 25.51 -4.85
C VAL A 188 -2.88 24.82 -4.35
N ILE A 189 -2.76 23.51 -4.56
CA ILE A 189 -1.56 22.74 -4.21
C ILE A 189 -0.35 23.21 -5.02
N LEU A 190 -0.54 23.46 -6.32
CA LEU A 190 0.49 24.00 -7.20
C LEU A 190 0.89 25.43 -6.80
N ALA A 191 -0.01 26.22 -6.20
CA ALA A 191 0.34 27.52 -5.61
C ALA A 191 1.12 27.40 -4.27
N GLY A 192 1.39 26.18 -3.79
CA GLY A 192 2.14 25.90 -2.56
C GLY A 192 1.27 25.86 -1.30
N LYS A 193 -0.06 26.01 -1.44
CA LYS A 193 -1.01 25.93 -0.33
C LYS A 193 -1.52 24.51 -0.17
N THR A 194 -1.56 24.00 1.06
CA THR A 194 -2.15 22.69 1.36
C THR A 194 -3.60 22.89 1.81
N PRO A 195 -4.59 22.30 1.12
CA PRO A 195 -5.96 22.25 1.61
C PRO A 195 -5.98 21.62 3.01
N GLN A 196 -6.69 22.27 3.94
CA GLN A 196 -6.78 21.79 5.31
C GLN A 196 -7.93 20.79 5.44
N SER A 197 -7.79 19.86 6.38
CA SER A 197 -8.83 18.89 6.71
C SER A 197 -8.79 18.54 8.18
N SER A 198 -9.90 18.76 8.90
CA SER A 198 -10.07 18.26 10.27
C SER A 198 -10.34 16.76 10.34
N ASN A 199 -10.74 16.16 9.21
CA ASN A 199 -11.02 14.73 9.11
C ASN A 199 -10.38 14.14 7.84
N PRO A 200 -9.18 13.54 7.96
CA PRO A 200 -8.47 12.92 6.85
C PRO A 200 -9.25 11.82 6.13
N SER A 201 -10.17 11.14 6.83
CA SER A 201 -10.99 10.08 6.21
C SER A 201 -12.05 10.63 5.26
N VAL A 202 -12.51 11.87 5.49
CA VAL A 202 -13.43 12.59 4.59
C VAL A 202 -12.66 13.23 3.43
N PHE A 203 -11.51 13.83 3.74
CA PHE A 203 -10.66 14.45 2.75
C PHE A 203 -9.20 14.43 3.20
N SER A 204 -8.37 13.70 2.47
CA SER A 204 -6.92 13.77 2.54
C SER A 204 -6.41 14.45 1.26
N PRO A 205 -5.63 15.55 1.35
CA PRO A 205 -4.98 16.13 0.18
C PRO A 205 -4.07 15.15 -0.54
N LEU A 206 -3.33 14.31 0.20
CA LEU A 206 -2.40 13.33 -0.36
C LEU A 206 -3.17 12.29 -1.19
N MET A 207 -4.15 11.60 -0.59
CA MET A 207 -4.96 10.60 -1.28
C MET A 207 -5.75 11.20 -2.43
N PHE A 208 -6.25 12.43 -2.28
CA PHE A 208 -6.94 13.13 -3.36
C PHE A 208 -6.04 13.34 -4.58
N THR A 209 -4.77 13.74 -4.39
CA THR A 209 -3.82 13.86 -5.50
C THR A 209 -3.47 12.51 -6.13
N VAL A 210 -3.41 11.44 -5.34
CA VAL A 210 -3.13 10.09 -5.85
C VAL A 210 -4.31 9.56 -6.67
N HIS A 211 -5.56 9.69 -6.20
CA HIS A 211 -6.75 9.32 -6.97
C HIS A 211 -6.85 10.06 -8.32
N GLY A 212 -6.42 11.32 -8.34
CA GLY A 212 -6.35 12.11 -9.57
C GLY A 212 -5.16 11.78 -10.47
N ASN A 213 -4.22 10.96 -10.00
CA ASN A 213 -2.90 10.73 -10.60
C ASN A 213 -2.15 12.05 -10.91
N GLU A 214 -2.27 13.04 -10.02
CA GLU A 214 -1.72 14.38 -10.19
C GLU A 214 -0.29 14.47 -9.68
N ILE A 215 0.65 13.96 -10.47
CA ILE A 215 2.06 13.79 -10.09
C ILE A 215 2.74 15.08 -9.61
N GLU A 216 2.55 16.21 -10.30
CA GLU A 216 3.19 17.48 -9.92
C GLU A 216 2.62 18.05 -8.61
N ALA A 217 1.34 17.83 -8.35
CA ALA A 217 0.73 18.20 -7.08
C ALA A 217 1.23 17.28 -5.95
N LEU A 218 1.35 15.98 -6.23
CA LEU A 218 1.91 15.01 -5.29
C LEU A 218 3.36 15.36 -4.92
N LYS A 219 4.23 15.67 -5.89
CA LYS A 219 5.62 16.12 -5.62
C LYS A 219 5.66 17.31 -4.67
N LYS A 220 4.83 18.33 -4.92
CA LYS A 220 4.74 19.53 -4.06
C LYS A 220 4.22 19.23 -2.66
N LEU A 221 3.32 18.26 -2.49
CA LEU A 221 2.91 17.82 -1.16
C LEU A 221 4.09 17.14 -0.45
N LEU A 222 4.78 16.22 -1.11
CA LEU A 222 5.88 15.44 -0.52
C LEU A 222 7.12 16.29 -0.17
N GLU A 223 7.30 17.47 -0.77
CA GLU A 223 8.33 18.44 -0.37
C GLU A 223 8.10 19.02 1.04
N LYS A 224 6.86 18.93 1.57
CA LYS A 224 6.52 19.44 2.90
C LYS A 224 6.81 18.40 3.97
N ALA A 225 7.47 18.82 5.05
CA ALA A 225 7.94 17.93 6.12
C ALA A 225 6.81 17.36 7.01
N ASP A 226 5.60 17.91 6.93
CA ASP A 226 4.45 17.60 7.80
C ASP A 226 3.42 16.65 7.17
N VAL A 227 3.68 16.13 5.96
CA VAL A 227 2.76 15.19 5.31
C VAL A 227 2.85 13.81 5.95
N ASP A 228 1.73 13.35 6.51
CA ASP A 228 1.59 11.99 7.01
C ASP A 228 1.34 11.01 5.85
N LEU A 229 2.37 10.23 5.49
CA LEU A 229 2.30 9.21 4.44
C LEU A 229 1.54 7.95 4.86
N HIS A 230 1.13 7.87 6.12
CA HIS A 230 0.50 6.68 6.72
C HIS A 230 -0.94 6.93 7.12
N GLU A 231 -1.50 8.09 6.79
CA GLU A 231 -2.93 8.35 6.93
C GLU A 231 -3.74 7.31 6.12
N GLN A 232 -4.92 6.97 6.63
CA GLN A 232 -5.79 5.95 6.07
C GLN A 232 -7.21 6.49 5.89
N ASP A 233 -7.83 6.17 4.77
CA ASP A 233 -9.23 6.50 4.48
C ASP A 233 -10.21 5.65 5.32
N ASP A 234 -11.51 5.80 5.07
CA ASP A 234 -12.57 5.04 5.74
C ASP A 234 -12.46 3.51 5.52
N ASP A 235 -11.80 3.03 4.47
CA ASP A 235 -11.58 1.61 4.19
C ASP A 235 -10.22 1.12 4.74
N GLY A 236 -9.43 2.04 5.30
CA GLY A 236 -8.08 1.75 5.77
C GLY A 236 -7.02 1.82 4.67
N ASN A 237 -7.33 2.32 3.47
CA ASN A 237 -6.33 2.43 2.42
C ASN A 237 -5.43 3.63 2.67
N SER A 238 -4.12 3.44 2.51
CA SER A 238 -3.14 4.54 2.46
C SER A 238 -2.96 5.06 1.03
N ALA A 239 -2.34 6.23 0.88
CA ALA A 239 -1.97 6.77 -0.43
C ALA A 239 -1.18 5.76 -1.30
N LEU A 240 -0.27 5.00 -0.70
CA LEU A 240 0.51 3.99 -1.41
C LEU A 240 -0.36 2.81 -1.88
N MET A 241 -1.34 2.39 -1.09
CA MET A 241 -2.31 1.35 -1.46
C MET A 241 -3.20 1.80 -2.61
N ILE A 242 -3.68 3.05 -2.58
CA ILE A 242 -4.48 3.63 -3.66
C ILE A 242 -3.69 3.62 -4.98
N ALA A 243 -2.43 4.09 -4.94
CA ALA A 243 -1.56 4.09 -6.12
C ALA A 243 -1.35 2.67 -6.68
N ALA A 244 -1.22 1.67 -5.80
CA ALA A 244 -1.13 0.26 -6.19
C ALA A 244 -2.43 -0.27 -6.83
N SER A 245 -3.59 -0.05 -6.19
CA SER A 245 -4.88 -0.54 -6.69
C SER A 245 -5.28 0.09 -8.02
N GLU A 246 -4.98 1.37 -8.22
CA GLU A 246 -5.33 2.11 -9.43
C GLU A 246 -4.25 2.01 -10.52
N GLY A 247 -3.08 1.47 -10.19
CA GLY A 247 -1.98 1.25 -11.13
C GLY A 247 -1.25 2.54 -11.52
N HIS A 248 -1.15 3.48 -10.58
CA HIS A 248 -0.45 4.76 -10.70
C HIS A 248 1.03 4.60 -10.32
N LEU A 249 1.82 4.11 -11.29
CA LEU A 249 3.23 3.74 -11.08
C LEU A 249 4.11 4.89 -10.56
N GLU A 250 4.05 6.06 -11.21
CA GLU A 250 4.89 7.20 -10.82
C GLU A 250 4.50 7.73 -9.44
N ALA A 251 3.21 7.78 -9.11
CA ALA A 251 2.74 8.14 -7.77
C ALA A 251 3.25 7.15 -6.70
N PHE A 252 3.20 5.86 -7.02
CA PHE A 252 3.71 4.80 -6.13
C PHE A 252 5.22 4.91 -5.90
N GLU A 253 6.01 5.14 -6.95
CA GLU A 253 7.45 5.37 -6.86
C GLU A 253 7.79 6.57 -5.96
N LEU A 254 7.10 7.70 -6.17
CA LEU A 254 7.29 8.91 -5.37
C LEU A 254 6.97 8.68 -3.89
N LEU A 255 5.87 8.00 -3.59
CA LEU A 255 5.47 7.67 -2.22
C LEU A 255 6.46 6.72 -1.54
N LEU A 256 6.97 5.71 -2.26
CA LEU A 256 8.01 4.82 -1.73
C LEU A 256 9.31 5.56 -1.41
N ARG A 257 9.76 6.43 -2.32
CA ARG A 257 10.95 7.25 -2.10
C ARG A 257 10.77 8.26 -0.95
N ALA A 258 9.55 8.71 -0.71
CA ALA A 258 9.22 9.54 0.45
C ALA A 258 9.15 8.76 1.77
N GLY A 259 9.21 7.42 1.74
CA GLY A 259 9.22 6.57 2.93
C GLY A 259 7.84 6.02 3.33
N ALA A 260 6.88 5.95 2.41
CA ALA A 260 5.58 5.34 2.69
C ALA A 260 5.74 3.86 3.10
N ASN A 261 5.00 3.45 4.15
CA ASN A 261 5.12 2.11 4.71
C ASN A 261 4.36 1.08 3.86
N ILE A 262 5.11 0.29 3.10
CA ILE A 262 4.56 -0.76 2.24
C ILE A 262 3.90 -1.93 3.00
N LYS A 263 4.24 -2.11 4.28
CA LYS A 263 3.71 -3.18 5.14
C LYS A 263 2.41 -2.78 5.85
N LEU A 264 1.99 -1.53 5.74
CA LEU A 264 0.72 -1.09 6.28
C LEU A 264 -0.40 -1.95 5.65
N SER A 265 -1.42 -2.29 6.43
CA SER A 265 -2.57 -3.07 5.98
C SER A 265 -3.87 -2.28 6.14
N ASN A 266 -4.78 -2.40 5.19
CA ASN A 266 -6.12 -1.83 5.29
C ASN A 266 -7.05 -2.70 6.16
N LYS A 267 -8.33 -2.32 6.28
CA LYS A 267 -9.32 -3.05 7.11
C LYS A 267 -9.62 -4.46 6.60
N TYR A 268 -9.26 -4.76 5.35
CA TYR A 268 -9.41 -6.08 4.72
C TYR A 268 -8.16 -6.96 4.88
N GLY A 269 -7.08 -6.42 5.46
CA GLY A 269 -5.79 -7.10 5.58
C GLY A 269 -4.92 -6.99 4.34
N ASP A 270 -5.33 -6.21 3.34
CA ASP A 270 -4.55 -5.98 2.13
C ASP A 270 -3.43 -4.97 2.38
N THR A 271 -2.27 -5.25 1.79
CA THR A 271 -1.12 -4.34 1.76
C THR A 271 -0.98 -3.75 0.36
N ALA A 272 -0.15 -2.72 0.19
CA ALA A 272 0.11 -2.19 -1.16
C ALA A 272 0.63 -3.28 -2.11
N ILE A 273 1.41 -4.25 -1.59
CA ILE A 273 1.90 -5.39 -2.37
C ILE A 273 0.77 -6.33 -2.81
N SER A 274 -0.17 -6.68 -1.93
CA SER A 274 -1.26 -7.60 -2.31
C SER A 274 -2.17 -6.97 -3.37
N LEU A 275 -2.41 -5.66 -3.28
CA LEU A 275 -3.18 -4.91 -4.27
C LEU A 275 -2.48 -4.87 -5.65
N LEU A 276 -1.15 -4.83 -5.69
CA LEU A 276 -0.39 -4.92 -6.95
C LEU A 276 -0.54 -6.28 -7.63
N GLU A 277 -0.61 -7.38 -6.88
CA GLU A 277 -0.80 -8.73 -7.45
C GLU A 277 -2.16 -8.90 -8.14
N LEU A 278 -3.17 -8.16 -7.68
CA LEU A 278 -4.50 -8.14 -8.29
C LEU A 278 -4.56 -7.22 -9.52
N ASN A 279 -3.58 -6.33 -9.70
CA ASN A 279 -3.54 -5.38 -10.79
C ASN A 279 -2.92 -6.01 -12.06
N GLN A 280 -3.52 -5.74 -13.22
CA GLN A 280 -3.03 -6.21 -14.52
C GLN A 280 -1.63 -5.66 -14.86
N LYS A 281 -1.19 -4.57 -14.21
CA LYS A 281 0.13 -3.93 -14.40
C LYS A 281 1.20 -4.40 -13.41
N GLY A 282 0.96 -5.47 -12.65
CA GLY A 282 1.86 -5.93 -11.58
C GLY A 282 3.32 -6.14 -12.00
N ASP A 283 3.59 -6.49 -13.27
CA ASP A 283 4.96 -6.69 -13.78
C ASP A 283 5.83 -5.43 -13.76
N VAL A 284 5.25 -4.27 -14.05
CA VAL A 284 6.01 -3.01 -14.09
C VAL A 284 6.33 -2.55 -12.66
N PHE A 285 5.39 -2.74 -11.74
CA PHE A 285 5.62 -2.47 -10.32
C PHE A 285 6.64 -3.42 -9.71
N ASP A 286 6.63 -4.70 -10.10
CA ASP A 286 7.65 -5.66 -9.69
C ASP A 286 9.05 -5.19 -10.10
N GLN A 287 9.22 -4.71 -11.34
CA GLN A 287 10.50 -4.17 -11.80
C GLN A 287 10.92 -2.94 -10.99
N LEU A 288 10.02 -1.97 -10.80
CA LEU A 288 10.27 -0.77 -9.99
C LEU A 288 10.70 -1.13 -8.56
N MET A 289 9.99 -2.06 -7.93
CA MET A 289 10.27 -2.52 -6.57
C MET A 289 11.62 -3.21 -6.45
N LEU A 290 12.03 -3.96 -7.48
CA LEU A 290 13.35 -4.59 -7.54
C LEU A 290 14.44 -3.54 -7.70
N GLU A 291 14.26 -2.55 -8.57
CA GLU A 291 15.20 -1.43 -8.73
C GLU A 291 15.36 -0.64 -7.41
N TYR A 292 14.26 -0.32 -6.74
CA TYR A 292 14.27 0.34 -5.43
C TYR A 292 15.01 -0.49 -4.36
N ALA A 293 14.77 -1.81 -4.29
CA ALA A 293 15.48 -2.69 -3.34
C ALA A 293 16.99 -2.81 -3.64
N LEU A 294 17.39 -2.59 -4.91
CA LEU A 294 18.79 -2.52 -5.30
C LEU A 294 19.44 -1.17 -4.93
N GLU A 295 18.66 -0.11 -4.76
CA GLU A 295 19.14 1.17 -4.26
C GLU A 295 19.23 1.17 -2.72
N ASP A 296 18.19 0.67 -2.05
CA ASP A 296 18.11 0.58 -0.58
C ASP A 296 17.91 -0.85 -0.09
N ALA A 297 19.02 -1.57 0.08
CA ALA A 297 19.02 -2.97 0.47
C ALA A 297 18.50 -3.23 1.90
N ASN A 298 18.59 -2.23 2.79
CA ASN A 298 18.05 -2.32 4.15
C ASN A 298 16.65 -1.71 4.26
N GLY A 299 16.11 -1.24 3.13
CA GLY A 299 14.82 -0.59 3.05
C GLY A 299 13.66 -1.52 3.36
N PRO A 300 12.45 -0.95 3.51
CA PRO A 300 11.26 -1.69 3.87
C PRO A 300 10.88 -2.77 2.83
N ILE A 301 11.44 -2.71 1.61
CA ILE A 301 11.16 -3.59 0.48
C ILE A 301 12.13 -4.78 0.39
N GLY A 302 13.21 -4.81 1.18
CA GLY A 302 14.23 -5.86 1.07
C GLY A 302 13.66 -7.28 1.20
N PHE A 303 12.68 -7.50 2.06
CA PHE A 303 12.04 -8.82 2.19
C PHE A 303 11.27 -9.24 0.92
N TYR A 304 10.78 -8.32 0.11
CA TYR A 304 10.01 -8.60 -1.11
C TYR A 304 10.88 -9.04 -2.29
N ALA A 305 12.06 -8.42 -2.43
CA ALA A 305 12.87 -8.55 -3.64
C ALA A 305 13.35 -9.99 -3.89
N LEU A 306 13.86 -10.67 -2.86
CA LEU A 306 14.39 -12.03 -3.00
C LEU A 306 13.28 -13.04 -3.30
N HIS A 307 12.12 -12.90 -2.66
CA HIS A 307 10.94 -13.74 -2.93
C HIS A 307 10.46 -13.58 -4.38
N ARG A 308 10.41 -12.35 -4.89
CA ARG A 308 10.00 -12.09 -6.28
C ARG A 308 11.00 -12.58 -7.31
N ALA A 309 12.29 -12.36 -7.09
CA ALA A 309 13.35 -12.90 -7.94
C ALA A 309 13.26 -14.44 -8.01
N ALA A 310 13.03 -15.09 -6.87
CA ALA A 310 12.85 -16.54 -6.80
C ALA A 310 11.55 -17.03 -7.48
N LYS A 311 10.44 -16.32 -7.30
CA LYS A 311 9.14 -16.59 -7.95
C LYS A 311 9.21 -16.44 -9.48
N ARG A 312 10.05 -15.53 -10.00
CA ARG A 312 10.29 -15.32 -11.43
C ARG A 312 11.33 -16.27 -12.03
N GLY A 313 12.12 -16.94 -11.19
CA GLY A 313 13.23 -17.78 -11.64
C GLY A 313 14.46 -16.99 -12.12
N ASP A 314 14.59 -15.73 -11.70
CA ASP A 314 15.70 -14.85 -12.13
C ASP A 314 16.97 -15.17 -11.34
N LEU A 315 17.79 -16.07 -11.88
CA LEU A 315 19.03 -16.54 -11.28
C LEU A 315 20.02 -15.41 -10.98
N ASN A 316 20.16 -14.45 -11.91
CA ASN A 316 21.12 -13.36 -11.78
C ASN A 316 20.72 -12.43 -10.65
N LEU A 317 19.43 -12.09 -10.58
CA LEU A 317 18.92 -11.22 -9.53
C LEU A 317 18.98 -11.87 -8.15
N VAL A 318 18.63 -13.16 -8.06
CA VAL A 318 18.81 -13.93 -6.82
C VAL A 318 20.28 -13.89 -6.36
N HIS A 319 21.24 -14.07 -7.28
CA HIS A 319 22.66 -14.00 -6.95
C HIS A 319 23.07 -12.62 -6.41
N ILE A 320 22.61 -11.54 -7.05
CA ILE A 320 22.90 -10.17 -6.60
C ILE A 320 22.32 -9.95 -5.20
N LEU A 321 21.06 -10.31 -4.97
CA LEU A 321 20.37 -10.09 -3.70
C LEU A 321 20.98 -10.91 -2.56
N THR A 322 21.30 -12.19 -2.78
CA THR A 322 21.95 -13.01 -1.75
C THR A 322 23.37 -12.52 -1.43
N SER A 323 24.12 -12.05 -2.43
CA SER A 323 25.45 -11.47 -2.22
C SER A 323 25.45 -10.20 -1.36
N ARG A 324 24.30 -9.52 -1.27
CA ARG A 324 24.07 -8.34 -0.43
C ARG A 324 23.60 -8.67 0.98
N GLY A 325 23.51 -9.96 1.34
CA GLY A 325 23.17 -10.41 2.69
C GLY A 325 21.68 -10.50 2.99
N TYR A 326 20.82 -10.55 1.97
CA TYR A 326 19.38 -10.79 2.17
C TYR A 326 19.15 -12.16 2.80
N ASP A 327 18.23 -12.25 3.77
CA ASP A 327 17.91 -13.50 4.44
C ASP A 327 17.17 -14.46 3.49
N VAL A 328 17.87 -15.54 3.09
CA VAL A 328 17.37 -16.60 2.21
C VAL A 328 16.29 -17.48 2.85
N ASN A 329 16.07 -17.36 4.15
CA ASN A 329 15.07 -18.13 4.91
C ASN A 329 13.91 -17.28 5.44
N ALA A 330 13.86 -15.99 5.11
CA ALA A 330 12.75 -15.12 5.48
C ALA A 330 11.43 -15.64 4.88
N PHE A 331 10.32 -15.34 5.55
CA PHE A 331 8.97 -15.59 5.04
C PHE A 331 8.40 -14.34 4.37
N ASP A 332 7.69 -14.53 3.27
CA ASP A 332 6.80 -13.50 2.71
C ASP A 332 5.46 -13.43 3.47
N ALA A 333 4.57 -12.54 3.02
CA ALA A 333 3.25 -12.34 3.63
C ALA A 333 2.34 -13.58 3.55
N ASP A 334 2.59 -14.47 2.58
CA ASP A 334 1.85 -15.72 2.40
C ASP A 334 2.48 -16.91 3.16
N GLY A 335 3.59 -16.66 3.87
CA GLY A 335 4.32 -17.66 4.64
C GLY A 335 5.23 -18.55 3.81
N TYR A 336 5.66 -18.12 2.62
CA TYR A 336 6.62 -18.83 1.78
C TYR A 336 8.03 -18.30 1.95
N THR A 337 9.03 -19.17 1.84
CA THR A 337 10.44 -18.77 1.69
C THR A 337 10.81 -18.61 0.21
N PRO A 338 11.92 -17.92 -0.13
CA PRO A 338 12.37 -17.83 -1.52
C PRO A 338 12.59 -19.21 -2.15
N LEU A 339 13.14 -20.17 -1.40
CA LEU A 339 13.33 -21.55 -1.88
C LEU A 339 12.00 -22.23 -2.22
N MET A 340 10.95 -22.01 -1.41
CA MET A 340 9.63 -22.56 -1.69
C MET A 340 9.02 -22.00 -2.97
N LEU A 341 9.17 -20.69 -3.22
CA LEU A 341 8.68 -20.05 -4.44
C LEU A 341 9.42 -20.54 -5.69
N ALA A 342 10.76 -20.64 -5.61
CA ALA A 342 11.57 -21.21 -6.69
C ALA A 342 11.19 -22.67 -6.99
N ALA A 343 10.99 -23.47 -5.93
CA ALA A 343 10.58 -24.87 -6.04
C ALA A 343 9.20 -25.03 -6.68
N ARG A 344 8.23 -24.19 -6.28
CA ARG A 344 6.88 -24.14 -6.88
C ARG A 344 6.92 -23.77 -8.37
N GLY A 345 7.86 -22.90 -8.75
CA GLY A 345 8.12 -22.54 -10.16
C GLY A 345 8.84 -23.63 -10.96
N GLY A 346 9.55 -24.54 -10.29
CA GLY A 346 10.39 -25.56 -10.92
C GLY A 346 11.79 -25.05 -11.31
N TYR A 347 12.23 -23.91 -10.75
CA TYR A 347 13.49 -23.26 -11.13
C TYR A 347 14.69 -23.90 -10.42
N GLY A 348 15.22 -24.97 -11.00
CA GLY A 348 16.33 -25.75 -10.44
C GLY A 348 17.57 -24.92 -10.10
N GLY A 349 18.10 -24.15 -11.05
CA GLY A 349 19.29 -23.32 -10.83
C GLY A 349 19.13 -22.30 -9.70
N VAL A 350 17.92 -21.73 -9.54
CA VAL A 350 17.63 -20.82 -8.43
C VAL A 350 17.59 -21.57 -7.10
N CYS A 351 17.00 -22.77 -7.06
CA CYS A 351 17.02 -23.61 -5.87
C CYS A 351 18.45 -23.97 -5.45
N GLU A 352 19.30 -24.35 -6.42
CA GLU A 352 20.71 -24.66 -6.18
C GLU A 352 21.46 -23.47 -5.60
N LEU A 353 21.28 -22.28 -6.19
CA LEU A 353 21.89 -21.06 -5.70
C LEU A 353 21.43 -20.71 -4.28
N LEU A 354 20.12 -20.72 -4.02
CA LEU A 354 19.57 -20.43 -2.69
C LEU A 354 20.09 -21.41 -1.63
N ILE A 355 20.14 -22.71 -1.95
CA ILE A 355 20.71 -23.75 -1.08
C ILE A 355 22.19 -23.48 -0.82
N SER A 356 22.96 -23.13 -1.84
CA SER A 356 24.39 -22.78 -1.68
C SER A 356 24.61 -21.55 -0.80
N CYS A 357 23.62 -20.65 -0.72
CA CYS A 357 23.60 -19.49 0.17
C CYS A 357 22.99 -19.80 1.56
N GLY A 358 22.68 -21.06 1.88
CA GLY A 358 22.20 -21.48 3.21
C GLY A 358 20.68 -21.56 3.37
N ALA A 359 19.91 -21.66 2.28
CA ALA A 359 18.48 -21.90 2.37
C ALA A 359 18.17 -23.30 2.93
N LYS A 360 17.28 -23.38 3.91
CA LYS A 360 16.90 -24.61 4.59
C LYS A 360 15.75 -25.32 3.86
N CYS A 361 15.98 -26.55 3.43
CA CYS A 361 14.98 -27.35 2.70
C CYS A 361 13.83 -27.89 3.57
N ASN A 362 13.98 -27.87 4.90
CA ASN A 362 13.04 -28.45 5.87
C ASN A 362 12.08 -27.44 6.50
N ILE A 363 12.12 -26.17 6.09
CA ILE A 363 11.16 -25.16 6.54
C ILE A 363 9.76 -25.54 6.02
N GLU A 364 8.74 -25.36 6.86
CA GLU A 364 7.34 -25.55 6.54
C GLU A 364 6.61 -24.21 6.59
N ASN A 365 5.71 -23.97 5.65
CA ASN A 365 4.77 -22.85 5.71
C ASN A 365 3.58 -23.17 6.63
N ALA A 366 2.66 -22.21 6.80
CA ALA A 366 1.44 -22.38 7.61
C ALA A 366 0.51 -23.52 7.12
N ARG A 367 0.74 -24.06 5.92
CA ARG A 367 0.00 -25.19 5.34
C ARG A 367 0.77 -26.53 5.45
N HIS A 368 1.86 -26.58 6.22
CA HIS A 368 2.76 -27.73 6.32
C HIS A 368 3.36 -28.15 4.97
N GLU A 369 3.55 -27.20 4.05
CA GLU A 369 4.19 -27.44 2.77
C GLU A 369 5.68 -27.12 2.86
N THR A 370 6.52 -28.07 2.47
CA THR A 370 7.96 -27.87 2.29
C THR A 370 8.28 -27.53 0.83
N ALA A 371 9.47 -27.00 0.56
CA ALA A 371 9.93 -26.76 -0.81
C ALA A 371 9.86 -28.04 -1.68
N LEU A 372 10.15 -29.22 -1.11
CA LEU A 372 10.04 -30.50 -1.80
C LEU A 372 8.60 -30.82 -2.23
N LEU A 373 7.62 -30.59 -1.34
CA LEU A 373 6.22 -30.85 -1.65
C LEU A 373 5.72 -29.92 -2.77
N LEU A 374 6.14 -28.66 -2.74
CA LEU A 374 5.79 -27.66 -3.75
C LEU A 374 6.41 -28.00 -5.12
N ALA A 375 7.68 -28.46 -5.14
CA ALA A 375 8.30 -28.95 -6.37
C ALA A 375 7.51 -30.12 -6.97
N ARG A 376 7.11 -31.10 -6.15
CA ARG A 376 6.31 -32.26 -6.62
C ARG A 376 4.95 -31.86 -7.20
N LYS A 377 4.30 -30.85 -6.61
CA LYS A 377 3.02 -30.33 -7.12
C LYS A 377 3.14 -29.75 -8.53
N LYS A 378 4.31 -29.22 -8.90
CA LYS A 378 4.57 -28.72 -10.27
C LYS A 378 4.73 -29.86 -11.28
N GLY A 379 5.29 -30.99 -10.85
CA GLY A 379 5.42 -32.23 -11.63
C GLY A 379 6.56 -33.10 -11.10
N TYR A 380 6.41 -34.43 -11.13
CA TYR A 380 7.43 -35.36 -10.63
C TYR A 380 8.71 -35.33 -11.48
N GLY A 381 9.87 -35.37 -10.81
CA GLY A 381 11.18 -35.51 -11.44
C GLY A 381 11.73 -34.22 -12.05
N ASN A 382 11.17 -33.06 -11.70
CA ASN A 382 11.71 -31.78 -12.16
C ASN A 382 13.07 -31.45 -11.52
N ASP A 383 13.81 -30.53 -12.14
CA ASP A 383 15.16 -30.17 -11.69
C ASP A 383 15.18 -29.64 -10.26
N ALA A 384 14.19 -28.83 -9.87
CA ALA A 384 14.08 -28.31 -8.50
C ALA A 384 13.86 -29.43 -7.46
N GLU A 385 12.97 -30.39 -7.74
CA GLU A 385 12.77 -31.57 -6.90
C GLU A 385 14.08 -32.36 -6.76
N ASN A 386 14.79 -32.58 -7.87
CA ASN A 386 16.04 -33.33 -7.86
C ASN A 386 17.12 -32.64 -7.02
N ILE A 387 17.24 -31.31 -7.14
CA ILE A 387 18.22 -30.51 -6.38
C ILE A 387 17.88 -30.52 -4.89
N ILE A 388 16.61 -30.30 -4.53
CA ILE A 388 16.16 -30.33 -3.14
C ILE A 388 16.33 -31.73 -2.54
N LEU A 389 16.00 -32.80 -3.29
CA LEU A 389 16.24 -34.18 -2.86
C LEU A 389 17.73 -34.49 -2.71
N ASN A 390 18.58 -33.96 -3.56
CA ASN A 390 20.04 -34.13 -3.44
C ASN A 390 20.54 -33.53 -2.14
N GLU A 391 20.09 -32.32 -1.79
CA GLU A 391 20.51 -31.65 -0.56
C GLU A 391 19.97 -32.35 0.69
N LEU A 392 18.68 -32.73 0.70
CA LEU A 392 18.11 -33.51 1.81
C LEU A 392 18.83 -34.84 2.00
N ALA A 393 19.19 -35.53 0.90
CA ALA A 393 19.92 -36.77 0.94
C ALA A 393 21.37 -36.56 1.43
N ARG A 394 22.03 -35.47 1.03
CA ARG A 394 23.36 -35.08 1.55
C ARG A 394 23.31 -34.85 3.05
N ALA A 395 22.42 -33.98 3.52
CA ALA A 395 22.27 -33.64 4.93
C ALA A 395 22.04 -34.90 5.77
N LEU A 396 21.13 -35.78 5.33
CA LEU A 396 20.85 -37.07 5.98
C LEU A 396 22.11 -37.91 6.19
N VAL A 397 22.91 -38.11 5.12
CA VAL A 397 24.06 -39.00 5.23
C VAL A 397 25.20 -38.36 6.03
N VAL A 398 25.34 -37.03 6.00
CA VAL A 398 26.39 -36.29 6.72
C VAL A 398 26.10 -36.21 8.21
N ASP A 399 24.89 -35.80 8.59
CA ASP A 399 24.43 -35.75 9.99
C ASP A 399 24.40 -37.15 10.59
N GLY A 400 23.93 -38.10 9.77
CA GLY A 400 23.82 -39.50 10.10
C GLY A 400 22.58 -39.83 10.93
N SER A 401 22.15 -41.08 10.84
CA SER A 401 21.02 -41.58 11.62
C SER A 401 21.24 -42.99 12.12
N GLN A 402 20.35 -43.43 13.00
CA GLN A 402 20.35 -44.78 13.54
C GLN A 402 19.85 -45.76 12.46
N VAL A 403 20.65 -46.78 12.15
CA VAL A 403 20.28 -47.86 11.22
C VAL A 403 20.60 -49.22 11.85
N LYS A 404 19.88 -50.27 11.44
CA LYS A 404 20.20 -51.65 11.82
C LYS A 404 21.20 -52.22 10.83
N LYS A 405 22.40 -52.54 11.31
CA LYS A 405 23.46 -53.15 10.49
C LYS A 405 23.42 -54.67 10.59
N HIS A 406 23.34 -55.36 9.46
CA HIS A 406 23.51 -56.81 9.44
C HIS A 406 24.98 -57.23 9.57
N THR A 407 25.20 -58.38 10.19
CA THR A 407 26.54 -58.95 10.40
C THR A 407 26.72 -60.23 9.61
N ARG A 408 27.99 -60.55 9.30
CA ARG A 408 28.39 -61.79 8.60
C ARG A 408 27.61 -62.03 7.30
N GLY A 409 27.41 -60.98 6.50
CA GLY A 409 26.71 -61.07 5.20
C GLY A 409 25.25 -61.52 5.30
N GLY A 410 24.58 -61.20 6.42
CA GLY A 410 23.19 -61.56 6.68
C GLY A 410 23.01 -62.75 7.62
N LYS A 411 24.06 -63.53 7.94
CA LYS A 411 23.95 -64.71 8.82
C LYS A 411 23.76 -64.37 10.31
N GLY A 412 24.24 -63.21 10.75
CA GLY A 412 24.10 -62.79 12.14
C GLY A 412 22.93 -61.83 12.36
N SER A 413 22.55 -61.65 13.62
CA SER A 413 21.48 -60.71 13.99
C SER A 413 21.85 -59.26 13.64
N PRO A 414 20.90 -58.47 13.12
CA PRO A 414 21.09 -57.04 12.94
C PRO A 414 21.25 -56.34 14.29
N HIS A 415 22.00 -55.24 14.32
CA HIS A 415 22.23 -54.46 15.53
C HIS A 415 22.32 -52.98 15.20
N SER A 416 21.84 -52.15 16.12
CA SER A 416 21.72 -50.71 15.91
C SER A 416 23.08 -49.99 15.87
N LYS A 417 23.25 -49.10 14.89
CA LYS A 417 24.44 -48.27 14.70
C LYS A 417 24.06 -46.91 14.14
N VAL A 418 24.74 -45.86 14.59
CA VAL A 418 24.75 -44.57 13.88
C VAL A 418 25.61 -44.73 12.63
N LEU A 419 24.99 -44.52 11.48
CA LEU A 419 25.65 -44.47 10.18
C LEU A 419 25.79 -43.02 9.77
N ARG A 420 26.98 -42.61 9.33
CA ARG A 420 27.24 -41.27 8.81
C ARG A 420 28.35 -41.27 7.77
N MET A 421 28.33 -40.31 6.87
CA MET A 421 29.38 -40.01 5.93
C MET A 421 30.26 -38.88 6.42
N MET A 422 31.52 -38.93 6.02
CA MET A 422 32.49 -37.85 6.20
C MET A 422 32.67 -37.18 4.84
N GLU A 423 32.15 -35.96 4.72
CA GLU A 423 32.00 -35.21 3.46
C GLU A 423 33.31 -35.10 2.68
N THR A 424 34.41 -34.71 3.34
CA THR A 424 35.70 -34.45 2.69
C THR A 424 36.44 -35.69 2.16
N ARG A 425 35.93 -36.91 2.39
CA ARG A 425 36.64 -38.14 2.01
C ARG A 425 35.77 -39.23 1.38
N GLY A 426 34.46 -39.04 1.28
CA GLY A 426 33.54 -40.09 0.80
C GLY A 426 33.57 -41.35 1.68
N ILE A 427 33.93 -41.20 2.97
CA ILE A 427 34.09 -42.31 3.90
C ILE A 427 32.79 -42.52 4.65
N LEU A 428 32.25 -43.74 4.57
CA LEU A 428 31.13 -44.19 5.37
C LEU A 428 31.63 -44.78 6.69
N ARG A 429 31.08 -44.30 7.81
CA ARG A 429 31.41 -44.71 9.16
C ARG A 429 30.18 -45.23 9.89
N TRP A 430 30.31 -46.36 10.55
CA TRP A 430 29.31 -46.84 11.52
C TRP A 430 29.94 -47.07 12.91
N GLY A 431 29.45 -46.30 13.90
CA GLY A 431 29.90 -46.35 15.29
C GLY A 431 31.21 -45.61 15.61
N LYS A 432 31.66 -45.74 16.87
CA LYS A 432 32.73 -44.91 17.45
C LYS A 432 34.15 -45.21 16.96
N SER A 433 34.44 -46.36 16.35
CA SER A 433 35.81 -46.74 15.96
C SER A 433 36.13 -46.34 14.50
N SER A 434 37.25 -45.66 14.30
CA SER A 434 37.81 -45.36 12.97
C SER A 434 38.25 -46.60 12.18
N ARG A 435 38.46 -47.74 12.87
CA ARG A 435 38.84 -49.03 12.24
C ARG A 435 37.74 -49.63 11.35
N ARG A 436 36.54 -49.03 11.35
CA ARG A 436 35.36 -49.50 10.61
C ARG A 436 34.94 -48.54 9.49
N ASN A 437 35.78 -47.56 9.19
CA ASN A 437 35.61 -46.66 8.07
C ASN A 437 35.76 -47.42 6.76
N VAL A 438 34.82 -47.23 5.83
CA VAL A 438 34.90 -47.81 4.49
C VAL A 438 34.69 -46.75 3.43
N ILE A 439 35.35 -46.94 2.30
CA ILE A 439 35.11 -46.16 1.09
C ILE A 439 34.07 -46.91 0.28
N CYS A 440 32.96 -46.24 0.02
CA CYS A 440 31.90 -46.78 -0.81
C CYS A 440 32.33 -46.74 -2.28
N LYS A 441 32.02 -47.80 -3.01
CA LYS A 441 32.13 -47.90 -4.47
C LYS A 441 30.75 -47.73 -5.10
N ALA A 442 29.73 -48.34 -4.50
CA ALA A 442 28.34 -48.24 -4.93
C ALA A 442 27.40 -48.35 -3.72
N ALA A 443 26.18 -47.87 -3.88
CA ALA A 443 25.07 -48.06 -2.96
C ALA A 443 23.82 -48.40 -3.76
N GLU A 444 23.01 -49.32 -3.27
CA GLU A 444 21.79 -49.81 -3.95
C GLU A 444 20.68 -50.06 -2.93
N VAL A 445 19.45 -49.80 -3.35
CA VAL A 445 18.25 -50.06 -2.54
C VAL A 445 17.96 -51.56 -2.55
N GLY A 446 17.56 -52.10 -1.40
CA GLY A 446 17.23 -53.50 -1.23
C GLY A 446 18.43 -54.40 -0.88
N PRO A 447 18.16 -55.70 -0.68
CA PRO A 447 19.19 -56.70 -0.39
C PRO A 447 19.94 -57.14 -1.64
N SER A 448 21.19 -57.58 -1.47
CA SER A 448 21.93 -58.24 -2.55
C SER A 448 21.53 -59.72 -2.68
N GLU A 449 21.76 -60.32 -3.85
CA GLU A 449 21.50 -61.75 -4.08
C GLU A 449 22.19 -62.66 -3.05
N LYS A 450 23.43 -62.33 -2.69
CA LYS A 450 24.18 -63.06 -1.67
C LYS A 450 23.55 -62.96 -0.29
N PHE A 451 22.98 -61.81 0.04
CA PHE A 451 22.26 -61.60 1.29
C PHE A 451 20.95 -62.38 1.31
N ARG A 452 20.17 -62.33 0.22
CA ARG A 452 18.96 -63.15 0.05
C ARG A 452 19.24 -64.62 0.28
N TRP A 453 20.29 -65.14 -0.36
CA TRP A 453 20.68 -66.54 -0.18
C TRP A 453 21.03 -66.89 1.27
N ASN A 454 21.77 -66.03 1.97
CA ASN A 454 22.19 -66.25 3.35
C ASN A 454 21.03 -66.15 4.35
N ARG A 455 19.98 -65.38 4.03
CA ARG A 455 18.79 -65.19 4.87
C ARG A 455 17.54 -65.90 4.38
N ARG A 456 17.61 -66.75 3.35
CA ARG A 456 16.47 -67.45 2.72
C ARG A 456 15.51 -68.23 3.65
N ARG A 457 15.92 -68.49 4.90
CA ARG A 457 15.12 -69.17 5.94
C ARG A 457 14.56 -68.19 6.99
N LYS A 458 14.66 -66.88 6.78
CA LYS A 458 14.20 -65.83 7.67
C LYS A 458 13.15 -64.98 6.94
N PHE A 459 12.20 -64.41 7.68
CA PHE A 459 11.08 -63.64 7.11
C PHE A 459 11.39 -62.14 6.94
N ASP A 460 12.62 -61.70 7.24
CA ASP A 460 13.06 -60.28 7.24
C ASP A 460 14.01 -59.94 6.08
N VAL A 461 13.95 -60.69 4.98
CA VAL A 461 14.89 -60.51 3.85
C VAL A 461 14.61 -59.23 3.08
N GLU A 462 13.33 -58.85 2.96
CA GLU A 462 12.83 -57.70 2.22
C GLU A 462 12.24 -56.65 3.19
N GLU A 463 12.91 -56.43 4.34
CA GLU A 463 12.50 -55.39 5.29
C GLU A 463 12.46 -54.03 4.58
N SER A 464 11.34 -53.30 4.73
CA SER A 464 11.19 -51.99 4.11
C SER A 464 12.23 -51.03 4.68
N GLY A 465 12.99 -50.36 3.82
CA GLY A 465 14.14 -49.55 4.24
C GLY A 465 15.49 -50.29 4.20
N MET A 466 15.53 -51.52 3.68
CA MET A 466 16.78 -52.22 3.37
C MET A 466 17.53 -51.49 2.25
N PHE A 467 18.82 -51.26 2.46
CA PHE A 467 19.77 -50.85 1.42
C PHE A 467 21.14 -51.48 1.70
N HIS A 468 22.00 -51.49 0.70
CA HIS A 468 23.35 -52.01 0.85
C HIS A 468 24.38 -51.15 0.15
N VAL A 469 25.60 -51.22 0.67
CA VAL A 469 26.77 -50.55 0.10
C VAL A 469 27.81 -51.56 -0.30
N VAL A 470 28.42 -51.35 -1.45
CA VAL A 470 29.56 -52.10 -1.94
C VAL A 470 30.81 -51.26 -1.66
N THR A 471 31.74 -51.81 -0.90
CA THR A 471 33.01 -51.15 -0.61
C THR A 471 34.01 -51.29 -1.78
N THR A 472 35.05 -50.46 -1.82
CA THR A 472 36.14 -50.59 -2.80
C THR A 472 36.87 -51.94 -2.76
N LYS A 473 36.75 -52.68 -1.65
CA LYS A 473 37.26 -54.05 -1.49
C LYS A 473 36.24 -55.13 -1.93
N ASN A 474 35.20 -54.76 -2.68
CA ASN A 474 34.08 -55.61 -3.10
C ASN A 474 33.39 -56.36 -1.94
N LYS A 475 33.35 -55.75 -0.74
CA LYS A 475 32.54 -56.25 0.37
C LYS A 475 31.21 -55.53 0.41
N GLU A 476 30.13 -56.30 0.50
CA GLU A 476 28.77 -55.81 0.67
C GLU A 476 28.43 -55.67 2.17
N VAL A 477 27.79 -54.58 2.52
CA VAL A 477 27.29 -54.33 3.87
C VAL A 477 25.83 -53.85 3.78
N HIS A 478 24.95 -54.56 4.47
CA HIS A 478 23.50 -54.33 4.45
C HIS A 478 23.04 -53.58 5.71
N PHE A 479 22.18 -52.60 5.51
CA PHE A 479 21.59 -51.74 6.52
C PHE A 479 20.08 -51.61 6.32
N VAL A 480 19.33 -51.58 7.42
CA VAL A 480 17.91 -51.22 7.41
C VAL A 480 17.76 -49.88 8.10
N CYS A 481 17.17 -48.89 7.43
CA CYS A 481 16.75 -47.63 8.04
C CYS A 481 15.26 -47.62 8.37
N ASP A 482 14.88 -46.88 9.40
CA ASP A 482 13.49 -46.59 9.70
C ASP A 482 12.94 -45.57 8.66
N GLY A 483 11.69 -45.73 8.22
CA GLY A 483 11.07 -44.86 7.19
C GLY A 483 10.84 -45.53 5.82
N GLY A 484 11.10 -46.83 5.69
CA GLY A 484 10.73 -47.62 4.52
C GLY A 484 11.56 -47.33 3.26
N ILE A 485 11.01 -47.67 2.09
CA ILE A 485 11.73 -47.64 0.81
C ILE A 485 12.19 -46.23 0.44
N GLN A 486 11.35 -45.21 0.65
CA GLN A 486 11.70 -43.80 0.36
C GLN A 486 12.94 -43.35 1.15
N MET A 487 13.06 -43.79 2.41
CA MET A 487 14.21 -43.47 3.23
C MET A 487 15.47 -44.20 2.77
N ALA A 488 15.34 -45.46 2.33
CA ALA A 488 16.44 -46.20 1.72
C ALA A 488 16.91 -45.56 0.40
N GLU A 489 15.99 -45.06 -0.42
CA GLU A 489 16.30 -44.31 -1.64
C GLU A 489 17.08 -43.03 -1.32
N LEU A 490 16.66 -42.26 -0.31
CA LEU A 490 17.39 -41.08 0.16
C LEU A 490 18.80 -41.43 0.66
N TRP A 491 18.95 -42.49 1.47
CA TRP A 491 20.25 -42.97 1.92
C TRP A 491 21.17 -43.32 0.74
N VAL A 492 20.66 -44.10 -0.22
CA VAL A 492 21.42 -44.52 -1.40
C VAL A 492 21.79 -43.31 -2.26
N ARG A 493 20.87 -42.38 -2.47
CA ARG A 493 21.10 -41.14 -3.21
C ARG A 493 22.20 -40.31 -2.55
N GLY A 494 22.11 -40.06 -1.26
CA GLY A 494 23.10 -39.29 -0.50
C GLY A 494 24.48 -39.95 -0.51
N ILE A 495 24.53 -41.29 -0.33
CA ILE A 495 25.79 -42.03 -0.39
C ILE A 495 26.43 -41.90 -1.77
N ARG A 496 25.64 -42.05 -2.84
CA ARG A 496 26.14 -41.91 -4.22
C ARG A 496 26.70 -40.50 -4.46
N LEU A 497 25.96 -39.46 -4.08
CA LEU A 497 26.34 -38.05 -4.26
C LEU A 497 27.67 -37.72 -3.57
N VAL A 498 27.76 -37.97 -2.26
CA VAL A 498 28.97 -37.67 -1.48
C VAL A 498 30.16 -38.53 -1.92
N THR A 499 29.91 -39.77 -2.37
CA THR A 499 30.97 -40.63 -2.91
C THR A 499 31.47 -40.12 -4.26
N SER A 500 30.59 -39.70 -5.17
CA SER A 500 30.99 -39.16 -6.47
C SER A 500 31.82 -37.89 -6.33
N GLU A 501 31.40 -36.95 -5.48
CA GLU A 501 32.11 -35.68 -5.26
C GLU A 501 33.51 -35.91 -4.70
N ALA A 502 33.65 -36.80 -3.71
CA ALA A 502 34.94 -37.15 -3.15
C ALA A 502 35.90 -37.84 -4.15
N ILE A 503 35.38 -38.42 -5.24
CA ILE A 503 36.18 -38.98 -6.34
C ILE A 503 36.59 -37.86 -7.31
N PHE A 504 35.66 -36.97 -7.67
CA PHE A 504 35.93 -35.84 -8.56
C PHE A 504 36.90 -34.82 -7.95
N ASP A 505 36.79 -34.51 -6.65
CA ASP A 505 37.71 -33.59 -5.96
C ASP A 505 39.15 -34.12 -5.93
N LYS A 506 39.33 -35.45 -5.85
CA LYS A 506 40.66 -36.07 -5.95
C LYS A 506 41.26 -35.97 -7.35
N GLN A 507 40.44 -35.89 -8.40
CA GLN A 507 40.90 -35.73 -9.78
C GLN A 507 41.24 -34.28 -10.12
N LYS A 508 40.64 -33.29 -9.44
CA LYS A 508 41.00 -31.86 -9.58
C LYS A 508 42.27 -31.46 -8.82
N GLN A 509 42.69 -32.27 -7.84
CA GLN A 509 43.90 -32.04 -7.03
C GLN A 509 45.16 -32.77 -7.55
N LEU A 510 45.03 -33.52 -8.65
CA LEU A 510 46.10 -34.15 -9.41
C LEU A 510 46.32 -33.37 -10.71
#